data_AF-A0AAV6CZM2-F1
#
_entry.id   AF-A0AAV6CZM2-F1
#
_cell.length_a   1.000
_cell.length_b   1.000
_cell.length_c   1.000
_cell.angle_alpha   90.00
_cell.angle_beta   90.00
_cell.angle_gamma   90.00
#
_symmetry.space_group_name_H-M   'P 1'
#
loop_
_entity.id
_entity.type
_entity.pdbx_description
1 polymer ?
#
loop_
_entity_poly.entity_id
_entity_poly.type
_entity_poly.pdbx_seq_one_letter_code
_entity_poly.pdbx_strand_id
1 'polypeptide(L)'
;STYLDGPRDQMTAELTGPRVAGLKTLPSNATHINGLVAEIERQAGPGDSVFIFPDGQAYYVITGRTNPTKVDWYDILATTPAISSDAVADLQRNPPTWILVQEYNESDFRHQSPLDFESQAAWKPIYDYITTHYDLVTTVDGVRFYRLR
;
A
#
# COMPACT_ATOMS: atom_id res chain seq x y z
N SER A 1 14.28 15.98 3.43
CA SER A 1 14.07 15.74 2.00
C SER A 1 14.81 14.48 1.66
N THR A 2 14.11 13.34 1.56
CA THR A 2 14.58 12.11 0.91
C THR A 2 13.47 11.05 1.05
N TYR A 3 12.84 10.57 -0.03
CA TYR A 3 13.11 9.22 -0.53
C TYR A 3 14.45 8.72 0.01
N LEU A 4 14.49 7.73 0.89
CA LEU A 4 15.72 7.29 1.58
C LEU A 4 16.75 6.69 0.60
N ASP A 5 17.33 7.53 -0.24
CA ASP A 5 18.66 7.37 -0.80
C ASP A 5 19.63 7.50 0.38
N GLY A 6 19.91 6.36 0.99
CA GLY A 6 21.02 6.23 1.91
C GLY A 6 22.34 6.39 1.16
N PRO A 7 23.43 6.78 1.85
CA PRO A 7 24.76 6.70 1.29
C PRO A 7 25.00 5.31 0.67
N ARG A 8 25.55 5.25 -0.55
CA ARG A 8 25.72 3.98 -1.28
C ARG A 8 26.53 2.93 -0.52
N ASP A 9 27.49 3.39 0.28
CA ASP A 9 28.31 2.57 1.16
C ASP A 9 27.53 1.95 2.33
N GLN A 10 26.34 2.46 2.64
CA GLN A 10 25.42 1.93 3.65
C GLN A 10 24.35 1.01 3.07
N MET A 11 24.25 0.90 1.74
CA MET A 11 23.32 -0.01 1.06
C MET A 11 23.85 -1.45 1.10
N THR A 12 23.80 -2.07 2.28
CA THR A 12 24.44 -3.36 2.59
C THR A 12 23.47 -4.54 2.61
N ALA A 13 22.16 -4.30 2.55
CA ALA A 13 21.14 -5.33 2.51
C ALA A 13 20.51 -5.46 1.12
N GLU A 14 19.88 -6.61 0.84
CA GLU A 14 19.25 -6.89 -0.45
C GLU A 14 17.74 -7.04 -0.33
N LEU A 15 17.03 -6.58 -1.35
CA LEU A 15 15.63 -6.91 -1.55
C LEU A 15 15.49 -8.37 -2.01
N THR A 16 14.43 -9.04 -1.57
CA THR A 16 14.14 -10.45 -1.89
C THR A 16 12.89 -10.64 -2.74
N GLY A 17 12.14 -9.56 -3.02
CA GLY A 17 10.91 -9.63 -3.80
C GLY A 17 11.14 -10.08 -5.25
N PRO A 18 10.16 -10.76 -5.89
CA PRO A 18 10.34 -11.45 -7.17
C PRO A 18 10.95 -10.60 -8.30
N ARG A 19 10.62 -9.31 -8.37
CA ARG A 19 11.10 -8.41 -9.44
C ARG A 19 12.24 -7.48 -9.05
N VAL A 20 12.69 -7.54 -7.81
CA VAL A 20 13.71 -6.64 -7.24
C VAL A 20 14.82 -7.40 -6.51
N ALA A 21 14.85 -8.73 -6.62
CA ALA A 21 15.81 -9.58 -5.94
C ALA A 21 17.26 -9.17 -6.24
N GLY A 22 18.08 -9.04 -5.18
CA GLY A 22 19.48 -8.66 -5.28
C GLY A 22 19.74 -7.16 -5.44
N LEU A 23 18.70 -6.32 -5.56
CA LEU A 23 18.87 -4.87 -5.48
C LEU A 23 19.28 -4.49 -4.06
N LYS A 24 20.41 -3.78 -3.96
CA LYS A 24 20.93 -3.30 -2.68
C LYS A 24 20.15 -2.10 -2.19
N THR A 25 19.96 -2.01 -0.88
CA THR A 25 19.30 -0.90 -0.19
C THR A 25 19.78 -0.83 1.27
N LEU A 26 19.31 0.18 2.00
CA LEU A 26 19.54 0.28 3.43
C LEU A 26 18.92 -0.93 4.16
N PRO A 27 19.55 -1.45 5.23
CA PRO A 27 18.98 -2.55 6.02
C PRO A 27 17.53 -2.31 6.49
N SER A 28 17.19 -1.08 6.91
CA SER A 28 15.83 -0.72 7.29
C SER A 28 14.83 -0.85 6.14
N ASN A 29 15.21 -0.39 4.93
CA ASN A 29 14.39 -0.49 3.74
C ASN A 29 14.21 -1.96 3.33
N ALA A 30 15.26 -2.77 3.42
CA ALA A 30 15.17 -4.19 3.13
C ALA A 30 14.24 -4.90 4.12
N THR A 31 14.34 -4.62 5.42
CA THR A 31 13.42 -5.16 6.42
C THR A 31 11.97 -4.78 6.12
N HIS A 32 11.70 -3.50 5.87
CA HIS A 32 10.36 -3.00 5.57
C HIS A 32 9.78 -3.62 4.29
N ILE A 33 10.48 -3.46 3.16
CA ILE A 33 10.00 -3.89 1.85
C ILE A 33 9.88 -5.41 1.78
N ASN A 34 10.89 -6.16 2.26
CA ASN A 34 10.83 -7.62 2.23
C ASN A 34 9.73 -8.15 3.16
N GLY A 35 9.51 -7.51 4.32
CA GLY A 35 8.45 -7.87 5.24
C GLY A 35 7.06 -7.71 4.62
N LEU A 36 6.79 -6.55 4.01
CA LEU A 36 5.52 -6.29 3.34
C LEU A 36 5.32 -7.18 2.10
N VAL A 37 6.35 -7.39 1.29
CA VAL A 37 6.28 -8.30 0.14
C VAL A 37 5.99 -9.73 0.59
N ALA A 38 6.66 -10.21 1.64
CA ALA A 38 6.41 -11.54 2.17
C ALA A 38 4.97 -11.70 2.68
N GLU A 39 4.41 -10.67 3.33
CA GLU A 39 3.02 -10.69 3.78
C GLU A 39 2.03 -10.66 2.60
N ILE A 40 2.28 -9.85 1.56
CA ILE A 40 1.45 -9.85 0.35
C ILE A 40 1.45 -11.22 -0.32
N GLU A 41 2.63 -11.83 -0.51
CA GLU A 41 2.77 -13.16 -1.11
C GLU A 41 2.15 -14.27 -0.25
N ARG A 42 2.09 -14.08 1.07
CA ARG A 42 1.44 -15.03 1.99
C ARG A 42 -0.09 -14.97 1.89
N GLN A 43 -0.65 -13.79 1.67
CA GLN A 43 -2.09 -13.55 1.75
C GLN A 43 -2.79 -13.67 0.40
N ALA A 44 -2.17 -13.16 -0.66
CA ALA A 44 -2.71 -13.18 -2.03
C ALA A 44 -1.82 -14.07 -2.90
N GLY A 45 -2.41 -14.82 -3.84
CA GLY A 45 -1.68 -15.61 -4.81
C GLY A 45 -1.18 -14.77 -6.00
N PRO A 46 -0.24 -15.30 -6.81
CA PRO A 46 0.21 -14.64 -8.02
C PRO A 46 -0.95 -14.30 -8.96
N GLY A 47 -1.01 -13.05 -9.43
CA GLY A 47 -2.06 -12.56 -10.33
C GLY A 47 -3.35 -12.12 -9.65
N ASP A 48 -3.50 -12.35 -8.34
CA ASP A 48 -4.64 -11.84 -7.58
C ASP A 48 -4.70 -10.30 -7.63
N SER A 49 -5.93 -9.79 -7.58
CA SER A 49 -6.18 -8.37 -7.38
C SER A 49 -5.99 -8.01 -5.91
N VAL A 50 -5.25 -6.92 -5.67
CA VAL A 50 -5.03 -6.35 -4.33
C VAL A 50 -5.23 -4.85 -4.45
N PHE A 51 -5.98 -4.23 -3.54
CA PHE A 51 -6.03 -2.77 -3.49
C PHE A 51 -5.07 -2.25 -2.43
N ILE A 52 -4.22 -1.28 -2.78
CA ILE A 52 -3.27 -0.66 -1.87
C ILE A 52 -3.61 0.82 -1.79
N PHE A 53 -3.76 1.33 -0.57
CA PHE A 53 -4.33 2.65 -0.32
C PHE A 53 -3.64 3.36 0.85
N PRO A 54 -3.46 4.69 0.82
CA PRO A 54 -3.57 5.56 -0.36
C PRO A 54 -2.32 5.52 -1.25
N ASP A 55 -1.24 4.93 -0.75
CA ASP A 55 0.09 4.91 -1.37
C ASP A 55 0.68 3.49 -1.30
N GLY A 56 1.52 3.12 -2.26
CA GLY A 56 2.13 1.79 -2.35
C GLY A 56 2.08 1.12 -3.73
N GLN A 57 1.90 1.88 -4.80
CA GLN A 57 1.91 1.42 -6.20
C GLN A 57 3.12 0.56 -6.57
N ALA A 58 4.28 0.79 -5.93
CA ALA A 58 5.50 0.02 -6.17
C ALA A 58 5.28 -1.49 -5.88
N TYR A 59 4.43 -1.82 -4.92
CA TYR A 59 4.16 -3.21 -4.56
C TYR A 59 3.44 -3.98 -5.67
N TYR A 60 2.65 -3.32 -6.54
CA TYR A 60 2.09 -3.95 -7.72
C TYR A 60 3.16 -4.47 -8.66
N VAL A 61 4.21 -3.66 -8.89
CA VAL A 61 5.34 -4.06 -9.72
C VAL A 61 6.13 -5.17 -9.03
N ILE A 62 6.45 -5.00 -7.74
CA ILE A 62 7.32 -5.96 -7.02
C ILE A 62 6.68 -7.34 -6.92
N THR A 63 5.39 -7.41 -6.62
CA THR A 63 4.65 -8.67 -6.38
C THR A 63 3.89 -9.16 -7.61
N GLY A 64 3.73 -8.33 -8.64
CA GLY A 64 2.92 -8.66 -9.82
C GLY A 64 1.41 -8.76 -9.53
N ARG A 65 0.92 -8.12 -8.46
CA ARG A 65 -0.51 -7.99 -8.19
C ARG A 65 -1.14 -6.92 -9.08
N THR A 66 -2.43 -7.07 -9.33
CA THR A 66 -3.20 -6.14 -10.17
C THR A 66 -3.93 -5.13 -9.29
N ASN A 67 -3.85 -3.83 -9.63
CA ASN A 67 -4.70 -2.81 -9.02
C ASN A 67 -6.13 -2.94 -9.57
N PRO A 68 -7.17 -3.08 -8.73
CA PRO A 68 -8.56 -3.13 -9.19
C PRO A 68 -9.09 -1.78 -9.68
N THR A 69 -8.39 -0.67 -9.44
CA THR A 69 -8.81 0.69 -9.78
C THR A 69 -7.92 1.30 -10.86
N LYS A 70 -8.36 2.42 -11.45
CA LYS A 70 -7.58 3.17 -12.46
C LYS A 70 -6.45 4.03 -11.88
N VAL A 71 -6.44 4.25 -10.56
CA VAL A 71 -5.52 5.16 -9.89
C VAL A 71 -4.62 4.35 -8.97
N ASP A 72 -3.31 4.43 -9.24
CA ASP A 72 -2.30 3.69 -8.48
C ASP A 72 -1.85 4.42 -7.20
N TRP A 73 -2.03 5.74 -7.15
CA TRP A 73 -1.63 6.58 -6.02
C TRP A 73 -2.67 7.67 -5.74
N TYR A 74 -3.24 7.65 -4.53
CA TYR A 74 -4.27 8.59 -4.09
C TYR A 74 -3.63 9.71 -3.27
N ASP A 75 -2.93 10.63 -3.94
CA ASP A 75 -2.36 11.81 -3.26
C ASP A 75 -3.47 12.74 -2.72
N ILE A 76 -3.26 13.28 -1.52
CA ILE A 76 -4.25 14.11 -0.81
C ILE A 76 -4.58 15.42 -1.54
N LEU A 77 -3.63 15.98 -2.30
CA LEU A 77 -3.81 17.23 -3.06
C LEU A 77 -4.41 16.98 -4.44
N ALA A 78 -4.29 15.76 -4.98
CA ALA A 78 -4.76 15.39 -6.31
C ALA A 78 -6.07 14.59 -6.33
N THR A 79 -6.43 13.93 -5.23
CA THR A 79 -7.63 13.09 -5.16
C THR A 79 -8.88 13.97 -5.10
N THR A 80 -9.71 13.89 -6.15
CA THR A 80 -11.00 14.60 -6.22
C THR A 80 -12.14 13.68 -5.79
N PRO A 81 -13.32 14.23 -5.42
CA PRO A 81 -14.49 13.39 -5.11
C PRO A 81 -14.90 12.45 -6.25
N ALA A 82 -14.71 12.86 -7.51
CA ALA A 82 -14.99 12.01 -8.66
C ALA A 82 -14.04 10.81 -8.74
N ILE A 83 -12.73 11.02 -8.47
CA ILE A 83 -11.74 9.95 -8.40
C ILE A 83 -12.12 8.94 -7.30
N SER A 84 -12.52 9.44 -6.13
CA SER A 84 -12.92 8.58 -5.02
C SER A 84 -14.19 7.79 -5.32
N SER A 85 -15.17 8.42 -5.97
CA SER A 85 -16.39 7.76 -6.41
C SER A 85 -16.10 6.66 -7.44
N ASP A 86 -15.22 6.92 -8.40
CA ASP A 86 -14.82 5.93 -9.41
C ASP A 86 -14.07 4.75 -8.78
N ALA A 87 -13.18 5.02 -7.82
CA ALA A 87 -12.47 3.99 -7.06
C ALA A 87 -13.43 3.08 -6.29
N VAL A 88 -14.41 3.65 -5.58
CA VAL A 88 -15.44 2.88 -4.88
C VAL A 88 -16.27 2.04 -5.85
N ALA A 89 -16.65 2.61 -7.01
CA ALA A 89 -17.40 1.87 -8.03
C ALA A 89 -16.59 0.69 -8.61
N ASP A 90 -15.28 0.88 -8.83
CA ASP A 90 -14.37 -0.18 -9.27
C ASP A 90 -14.27 -1.30 -8.22
N LEU A 91 -14.10 -0.94 -6.95
CA LEU A 91 -14.03 -1.87 -5.83
C LEU A 91 -15.35 -2.64 -5.60
N GLN A 92 -16.50 -2.02 -5.85
CA GLN A 92 -17.81 -2.68 -5.77
C GLN A 92 -18.03 -3.65 -6.93
N ARG A 93 -17.58 -3.29 -8.13
CA ARG A 93 -17.78 -4.09 -9.35
C ARG A 93 -16.94 -5.37 -9.33
N ASN A 94 -15.71 -5.29 -8.84
CA ASN A 94 -14.80 -6.43 -8.75
C ASN A 94 -13.96 -6.35 -7.46
N PRO A 95 -14.55 -6.70 -6.30
CA PRO A 95 -13.89 -6.52 -5.01
C PRO A 95 -12.65 -7.41 -4.91
N PRO A 96 -11.45 -6.86 -4.61
CA PRO A 96 -10.30 -7.69 -4.29
C PRO A 96 -10.54 -8.45 -2.99
N THR A 97 -9.97 -9.64 -2.85
CA THR A 97 -10.01 -10.39 -1.58
C THR A 97 -9.25 -9.65 -0.47
N TRP A 98 -8.20 -8.92 -0.84
CA TRP A 98 -7.29 -8.25 0.08
C TRP A 98 -7.15 -6.75 -0.24
N ILE A 99 -7.18 -5.95 0.82
CA ILE A 99 -6.88 -4.51 0.77
C ILE A 99 -5.77 -4.20 1.79
N LEU A 100 -4.79 -3.41 1.39
CA LEU A 100 -3.71 -2.92 2.23
C LEU A 100 -3.91 -1.42 2.44
N VAL A 101 -3.91 -0.98 3.69
CA VAL A 101 -4.05 0.44 4.05
C VAL A 101 -2.80 0.90 4.78
N GLN A 102 -2.02 1.80 4.18
CA GLN A 102 -0.91 2.46 4.85
C GLN A 102 -1.44 3.47 5.86
N GLU A 103 -0.87 3.49 7.07
CA GLU A 103 -1.29 4.39 8.13
C GLU A 103 -0.51 5.70 8.15
N TYR A 104 0.48 5.91 7.28
CA TYR A 104 1.33 7.11 7.29
C TYR A 104 1.52 7.62 5.86
N ASN A 105 1.86 8.90 5.74
CA ASN A 105 2.28 9.46 4.46
C ASN A 105 3.75 9.09 4.22
N GLU A 106 4.15 8.70 3.01
CA GLU A 106 5.56 8.44 2.69
C GLU A 106 6.48 9.64 3.01
N SER A 107 5.96 10.87 2.98
CA SER A 107 6.69 12.08 3.39
C SER A 107 6.93 12.18 4.91
N ASP A 108 6.11 11.51 5.73
CA ASP A 108 6.34 11.33 7.18
C ASP A 108 7.22 10.10 7.43
N PHE A 109 8.49 10.19 7.05
CA PHE A 109 9.48 9.13 7.20
C PHE A 109 9.74 8.67 8.65
N ARG A 110 9.18 9.35 9.65
CA ARG A 110 9.26 8.96 11.07
C ARG A 110 7.99 8.27 11.56
N HIS A 111 6.96 8.16 10.72
CA HIS A 111 5.63 7.63 11.03
C HIS A 111 5.08 8.24 12.33
N GLN A 112 5.28 9.55 12.52
CA GLN A 112 4.91 10.24 13.76
C GLN A 112 3.42 10.53 13.85
N SER A 113 2.76 10.69 12.69
CA SER A 113 1.34 11.05 12.62
C SER A 113 0.60 10.08 11.69
N PRO A 114 -0.30 9.25 12.25
CA PRO A 114 -1.17 8.43 11.42
C PRO A 114 -2.03 9.30 10.48
N LEU A 115 -2.34 8.77 9.30
CA LEU A 115 -3.27 9.38 8.36
C LEU A 115 -4.68 9.41 8.97
N ASP A 116 -5.25 10.60 9.06
CA ASP A 116 -6.62 10.79 9.51
C ASP A 116 -7.59 10.70 8.33
N PHE A 117 -7.87 9.48 7.87
CA PHE A 117 -8.79 9.22 6.75
C PHE A 117 -10.19 9.79 6.95
N GLU A 118 -10.66 9.90 8.20
CA GLU A 118 -11.97 10.42 8.54
C GLU A 118 -12.09 11.92 8.27
N SER A 119 -11.03 12.68 8.54
CA SER A 119 -10.98 14.11 8.24
C SER A 119 -10.81 14.43 6.75
N GLN A 120 -10.32 13.47 5.95
CA GLN A 120 -9.96 13.69 4.55
C GLN A 120 -11.14 13.39 3.62
N ALA A 121 -11.90 14.42 3.23
CA ALA A 121 -13.07 14.27 2.35
C ALA A 121 -12.77 13.54 1.03
N ALA A 122 -11.54 13.67 0.51
CA ALA A 122 -11.10 12.95 -0.69
C ALA A 122 -10.90 11.45 -0.45
N TRP A 123 -10.43 11.04 0.72
CA TRP A 123 -10.09 9.65 1.02
C TRP A 123 -11.21 8.90 1.76
N LYS A 124 -11.99 9.63 2.54
CA LYS A 124 -13.05 9.09 3.38
C LYS A 124 -13.99 8.13 2.64
N PRO A 125 -14.50 8.41 1.42
CA PRO A 125 -15.39 7.46 0.75
C PRO A 125 -14.75 6.09 0.48
N ILE A 126 -13.46 6.07 0.13
CA ILE A 126 -12.71 4.83 -0.11
C ILE A 126 -12.49 4.11 1.22
N TYR A 127 -12.06 4.84 2.25
CA TYR A 127 -11.80 4.26 3.57
C TYR A 127 -13.08 3.72 4.24
N ASP A 128 -14.21 4.43 4.11
CA ASP A 128 -15.52 3.99 4.57
C ASP A 128 -15.94 2.69 3.87
N TYR A 129 -15.71 2.58 2.56
CA TYR A 129 -15.96 1.33 1.83
C TYR A 129 -15.12 0.17 2.39
N ILE A 130 -13.81 0.38 2.58
CA ILE A 130 -12.91 -0.65 3.11
C ILE A 130 -13.39 -1.13 4.49
N THR A 131 -13.60 -0.20 5.43
CA THR A 131 -14.00 -0.53 6.81
C THR A 131 -15.42 -1.10 6.93
N THR A 132 -16.28 -0.81 5.96
CA THR A 132 -17.64 -1.37 5.89
C THR A 132 -17.66 -2.80 5.34
N HIS A 133 -16.79 -3.15 4.40
CA HIS A 133 -16.86 -4.41 3.66
C HIS A 133 -15.76 -5.42 3.99
N TYR A 134 -14.73 -5.00 4.72
CA TYR A 134 -13.58 -5.85 5.02
C TYR A 134 -13.33 -5.95 6.53
N ASP A 135 -12.68 -7.03 6.93
CA ASP A 135 -12.20 -7.26 8.29
C ASP A 135 -10.69 -7.05 8.38
N LEU A 136 -10.24 -6.33 9.41
CA LEU A 136 -8.82 -6.19 9.71
C LEU A 136 -8.27 -7.53 10.19
N VAL A 137 -7.28 -8.08 9.47
CA VAL A 137 -6.65 -9.37 9.79
C VAL A 137 -5.33 -9.17 10.54
N THR A 138 -4.49 -8.25 10.08
CA THR A 138 -3.17 -7.99 10.70
C THR A 138 -2.67 -6.59 10.37
N THR A 139 -1.64 -6.15 11.10
CA THR A 139 -0.87 -4.95 10.78
C THR A 139 0.60 -5.33 10.71
N VAL A 140 1.27 -4.97 9.62
CA VAL A 140 2.70 -5.18 9.41
C VAL A 140 3.33 -3.84 9.09
N ASP A 141 4.22 -3.38 9.98
CA ASP A 141 5.03 -2.17 9.79
C ASP A 141 4.22 -0.93 9.35
N GLY A 142 3.12 -0.64 10.05
CA GLY A 142 2.22 0.48 9.77
C GLY A 142 1.33 0.30 8.54
N VAL A 143 1.23 -0.92 8.00
CA VAL A 143 0.27 -1.28 6.94
C VAL A 143 -0.75 -2.27 7.48
N ARG A 144 -2.03 -1.91 7.39
CA ARG A 144 -3.17 -2.74 7.79
C ARG A 144 -3.61 -3.62 6.64
N PHE A 145 -3.78 -4.91 6.90
CA PHE A 145 -4.24 -5.90 5.93
C PHE A 145 -5.70 -6.26 6.23
N TYR A 146 -6.56 -5.95 5.28
CA TYR A 146 -7.99 -6.15 5.33
C TYR A 146 -8.39 -7.29 4.38
N ARG A 147 -9.27 -8.19 4.84
CA ARG A 147 -9.83 -9.29 4.05
C ARG A 147 -11.32 -9.07 3.82
N LEU A 148 -11.79 -9.34 2.61
CA LEU A 148 -13.21 -9.28 2.29
C LEU A 148 -14.02 -10.18 3.23
N ARG A 149 -15.15 -9.65 3.74
CA ARG A 149 -16.09 -10.37 4.62
C ARG A 149 -16.84 -11.49 3.90
#